data_AF-A0A191UFZ9-F1
#
_entry.id   AF-A0A191UFZ9-F1
#
_cell.length_a   1.000
_cell.length_b   1.000
_cell.length_c   1.000
_cell.angle_alpha   90.00
_cell.angle_beta   90.00
_cell.angle_gamma   90.00
#
_symmetry.space_group_name_H-M   'P 1'
#
loop_
_entity.id
_entity.type
_entity.pdbx_description
1 polymer ?
#
loop_
_entity_poly.entity_id
_entity_poly.type
_entity_poly.pdbx_seq_one_letter_code
_entity_poly.pdbx_strand_id
1 'polypeptide(L)' 'MKPFYIDYPQEKIEEHQHAYRCMYCKIPTTVIFGLLENHAEDCTYRKQQSKWVQLEAKLKPHNEHFDEPHADEVD' A
#
# COMPACT_ATOMS: atom_id res chain seq x y z
N MET A 1 8.41 3.38 -1.22
CA MET A 1 7.50 2.23 -1.16
C MET A 1 7.13 2.02 0.28
N LYS A 2 5.84 1.80 0.60
CA LYS A 2 5.45 1.44 1.98
C LYS A 2 5.93 0.01 2.23
N PRO A 3 6.83 -0.22 3.20
CA PRO A 3 7.34 -1.58 3.46
C PRO A 3 6.27 -2.47 4.09
N PHE A 4 5.27 -1.88 4.75
CA PHE A 4 4.21 -2.60 5.43
C PHE A 4 2.83 -2.16 4.92
N TYR A 5 1.99 -3.16 4.70
CA TYR A 5 0.58 -3.07 4.38
C TYR A 5 -0.16 -3.70 5.55
N ILE A 6 -0.44 -2.92 6.59
CA ILE A 6 -1.12 -3.38 7.80
C ILE A 6 -2.65 -3.21 7.72
N ASP A 7 -3.12 -2.42 6.75
CA ASP A 7 -4.53 -2.06 6.55
C ASP A 7 -5.32 -3.07 5.70
N TYR A 8 -4.81 -4.30 5.50
CA TYR A 8 -5.57 -5.30 4.76
C TYR A 8 -6.76 -5.82 5.57
N PRO A 9 -7.87 -6.20 4.92
CA PRO A 9 -9.02 -6.76 5.62
C PRO A 9 -8.65 -8.06 6.34
N GLN A 10 -8.95 -8.11 7.64
CA GLN A 10 -8.67 -9.23 8.54
C GLN A 10 -9.96 -9.80 9.12
N GLU A 11 -10.04 -11.13 9.27
CA GLU A 11 -11.08 -11.82 10.05
C GLU A 11 -10.45 -12.54 11.24
N LYS A 12 -11.19 -12.65 12.33
CA LYS A 12 -10.78 -13.43 13.51
C LYS A 12 -10.92 -14.93 13.22
N ILE A 13 -9.96 -15.71 13.68
CA ILE A 13 -10.04 -17.18 13.70
C ILE A 13 -10.74 -17.57 15.01
N GLU A 14 -11.95 -18.11 14.92
CA GLU A 14 -12.79 -18.38 16.11
C GLU A 14 -12.14 -19.32 17.12
N GLU A 15 -11.38 -20.30 16.64
CA GLU A 15 -10.73 -21.32 17.47
C GLU A 15 -9.61 -20.76 18.37
N HIS A 16 -9.07 -19.57 18.07
CA HIS A 16 -7.89 -19.03 18.76
C HIS A 16 -8.16 -17.63 19.32
N GLN A 17 -7.83 -17.43 20.60
CA GLN A 17 -7.82 -16.11 21.22
C GLN A 17 -6.69 -15.28 20.58
N HIS A 18 -7.05 -14.22 19.86
CA HIS A 18 -6.12 -13.28 19.19
C HIS A 18 -5.48 -13.74 17.88
N ALA A 19 -5.98 -14.79 17.22
CA ALA A 19 -5.52 -15.11 15.87
C ALA A 19 -6.42 -14.48 14.81
N TYR A 20 -5.77 -13.89 13.80
CA TYR A 20 -6.43 -13.24 12.67
C TYR A 20 -5.83 -13.77 11.36
N ARG A 21 -6.61 -13.66 10.28
CA ARG A 21 -6.17 -14.00 8.92
C ARG A 21 -6.70 -13.00 7.91
N CYS A 22 -6.05 -12.89 6.76
CA CYS A 22 -6.56 -12.08 5.67
C CYS A 22 -7.93 -12.61 5.21
N MET A 23 -8.90 -11.72 5.04
CA MET A 23 -10.26 -12.10 4.61
C MET A 23 -10.30 -12.79 3.25
N TYR A 24 -9.33 -12.51 2.37
CA TYR A 24 -9.32 -13.01 0.99
C TYR A 24 -8.52 -14.30 0.82
N CYS A 25 -7.24 -14.31 1.22
CA CYS A 25 -6.38 -15.49 1.04
C CYS A 25 -6.35 -16.41 2.27
N LYS A 26 -7.02 -16.04 3.37
CA LYS A 26 -7.09 -16.81 4.62
C LYS A 26 -5.73 -17.12 5.27
N ILE A 27 -4.64 -16.52 4.78
CA ILE A 27 -3.31 -16.63 5.38
C ILE A 27 -3.29 -15.88 6.72
N PRO A 28 -2.77 -16.50 7.81
CA PRO A 28 -2.67 -15.86 9.11
C PRO A 28 -1.84 -14.57 9.09
N THR A 29 -2.20 -13.61 9.93
CA THR A 29 -1.45 -12.35 10.08
C THR A 29 0.00 -12.59 10.52
N THR A 30 0.24 -13.64 11.30
CA THR A 30 1.56 -14.12 11.75
C THR A 30 2.42 -14.70 10.63
N VAL A 31 1.85 -14.99 9.46
CA VAL A 31 2.59 -15.44 8.27
C VAL A 31 2.74 -14.28 7.28
N ILE A 32 1.71 -13.43 7.17
CA ILE A 32 1.75 -12.26 6.30
C ILE A 32 2.81 -11.25 6.78
N PHE A 33 2.99 -11.08 8.08
CA PHE A 33 3.93 -10.10 8.67
C PHE A 33 3.74 -8.66 8.14
N GLY A 34 2.52 -8.32 7.72
CA GLY A 34 2.22 -7.03 7.09
C GLY A 34 2.89 -6.81 5.73
N LEU A 35 3.44 -7.86 5.09
CA LEU A 35 4.10 -7.75 3.78
C LEU A 35 3.14 -8.17 2.66
N LEU A 36 3.07 -7.38 1.59
CA LEU A 36 2.20 -7.65 0.45
C LEU A 36 2.59 -8.94 -0.29
N GLU A 37 3.88 -9.22 -0.37
CA GLU A 37 4.45 -10.40 -1.01
C GLU A 37 4.07 -11.71 -0.32
N ASN A 38 3.85 -11.66 1.00
CA ASN A 38 3.46 -12.83 1.80
C ASN A 38 1.97 -13.17 1.70
N HIS A 39 1.18 -12.37 0.97
CA HIS A 39 -0.14 -12.81 0.56
C HIS A 39 -0.06 -13.79 -0.61
N ALA A 40 -1.04 -14.70 -0.69
CA ALA A 40 -1.18 -15.60 -1.83
C ALA A 40 -1.26 -14.81 -3.16
N GLU A 41 -0.74 -15.38 -4.24
CA GLU A 41 -0.70 -14.74 -5.56
C GLU A 41 -2.10 -14.44 -6.10
N ASP A 42 -3.08 -15.26 -5.72
CA ASP A 42 -4.48 -15.11 -6.10
C ASP A 42 -5.25 -14.14 -5.19
N CYS A 43 -4.65 -13.63 -4.11
CA CYS A 43 -5.28 -12.75 -3.13
C CYS A 43 -5.83 -11.46 -3.77
N THR A 44 -7.13 -11.21 -3.58
CA THR A 44 -7.81 -10.01 -4.08
C THR A 44 -7.16 -8.72 -3.60
N TYR A 45 -6.80 -8.64 -2.31
CA TYR A 45 -6.11 -7.48 -1.75
C TYR A 45 -4.78 -7.21 -2.45
N ARG A 46 -3.95 -8.26 -2.63
CA ARG A 46 -2.65 -8.17 -3.32
C ARG A 46 -2.81 -7.64 -4.74
N LYS A 47 -3.74 -8.23 -5.50
CA LYS A 47 -4.04 -7.81 -6.88
C LYS A 47 -4.50 -6.36 -6.97
N GLN A 48 -5.34 -5.91 -6.03
CA GLN A 48 -5.79 -4.52 -5.99
C GLN A 48 -4.64 -3.56 -5.68
N GLN A 49 -3.83 -3.86 -4.66
CA GLN A 49 -2.69 -3.02 -4.27
C GLN A 49 -1.71 -2.82 -5.44
N SER A 50 -1.35 -3.91 -6.15
CA SER A 50 -0.50 -3.83 -7.34
C SER A 50 -1.06 -2.88 -8.41
N LYS A 51 -2.38 -2.81 -8.57
CA LYS A 51 -3.05 -1.89 -9.49
C LYS A 51 -2.97 -0.44 -9.02
N TRP A 52 -3.12 -0.18 -7.72
CA TRP A 52 -3.01 1.17 -7.14
C TRP A 52 -1.59 1.74 -7.26
N VAL A 53 -0.56 0.93 -7.00
CA VAL A 53 0.85 1.35 -7.17
C VAL A 53 1.13 1.78 -8.62
N GLN A 54 0.57 1.07 -9.60
CA GLN A 54 0.70 1.43 -11.01
C GLN A 54 -0.03 2.74 -11.36
N LEU A 55 -1.15 3.03 -10.71
CA LEU A 55 -1.89 4.27 -10.90
C LEU A 55 -1.19 5.47 -10.24
N GLU A 56 -0.71 5.31 -9.00
CA GLU A 56 0.08 6.35 -8.32
C GLU A 56 1.34 6.72 -9.11
N ALA A 57 2.01 5.74 -9.72
CA ALA A 57 3.17 5.99 -10.58
C ALA A 57 2.83 6.83 -11.82
N LYS A 58 1.62 6.65 -12.39
CA LYS A 58 1.16 7.41 -13.56
C LYS A 58 0.66 8.82 -13.22
N LEU A 59 0.24 9.03 -11.98
CA LEU A 59 -0.33 10.29 -11.50
C LEU A 59 0.70 11.21 -10.82
N LYS A 60 1.96 10.79 -10.66
CA LYS A 60 3.00 11.70 -10.16
C LYS A 60 3.12 12.87 -11.15
N PRO A 61 2.77 14.11 -10.74
CA PRO A 61 3.04 15.26 -11.57
C PRO A 61 4.55 15.36 -11.74
N HIS A 62 4.99 15.54 -12.98
CA HIS A 62 6.30 16.04 -13.28
C HIS A 62 6.36 17.42 -12.62
N ASN A 63 7.00 17.52 -11.44
CA ASN A 63 7.34 18.83 -10.88
C ASN A 63 8.40 19.40 -11.83
N GLU A 64 7.92 20.08 -12.87
CA GLU A 64 8.72 21.00 -13.64
C GLU A 64 9.09 22.09 -12.64
N HIS A 65 10.34 22.09 -12.21
CA HIS A 65 10.89 23.09 -11.32
C HIS A 65 10.72 24.44 -12.00
N PHE A 66 9.70 25.19 -11.59
CA PHE A 66 9.47 26.53 -12.10
C PHE A 66 10.42 27.46 -11.34
N ASP A 67 11.66 27.54 -11.84
CA ASP A 67 12.59 28.61 -11.50
C ASP A 67 11.97 29.92 -12.01
N GLU A 68 11.11 30.56 -11.22
CA GLU A 68 10.70 31.94 -11.47
C GLU A 68 11.73 32.87 -10.83
N PRO A 69 12.59 33.55 -11.62
CA PRO A 69 13.53 34.50 -11.07
C PRO A 69 12.73 35.72 -10.61
N HIS A 70 12.62 35.90 -9.30
CA HIS A 70 12.12 37.14 -8.72
C HIS A 70 13.14 38.24 -9.00
N ALA A 71 12.79 39.17 -9.89
CA ALA A 71 13.47 40.45 -10.02
C ALA A 71 12.90 41.39 -8.96
N ASP A 72 13.62 41.57 -7.86
CA ASP A 72 13.39 42.68 -6.94
C ASP A 72 13.86 43.98 -7.61
N GLU A 73 12.96 44.64 -8.34
CA GLU A 73 13.11 46.04 -8.69
C GLU A 73 12.48 46.88 -7.57
N VAL A 74 13.33 47.47 -6.72
CA VAL A 74 12.96 48.53 -5.78
C VAL A 74 13.60 49.84 -6.24
N ASP A 75 12.74 50.80 -6.61
CA ASP A 75 13.06 52.21 -6.89
C ASP A 75 13.21 53.01 -5.58
#